data_AF-A0A0F9BYY8-F1
#
_entry.id   AF-A0A0F9BYY8-F1
#
_cell.length_a   1.000
_cell.length_b   1.000
_cell.length_c   1.000
_cell.angle_alpha   90.00
_cell.angle_beta   90.00
_cell.angle_gamma   90.00
#
_symmetry.space_group_name_H-M   'P 1'
#
loop_
_entity.id
_entity.type
_entity.pdbx_description
1 polymer ?
#
loop_
_entity_poly.entity_id
_entity_poly.type
_entity_poly.pdbx_seq_one_letter_code
_entity_poly.pdbx_strand_id
1 'polypeptide(L)'
;VWRFAWTGDSVNPFEWERISGQDGAIAQMSVTTRNNIQRAIGPTKILANNGNIVGPIDEKVPDVVLEWNPDSAAFSVSQDVEEERQIYFTYARAATTANADGNKYPDRALIHNYEDNNWAVYSHPIHSMGHSFLESDVTWDLDDAWEDIEFAWNAGNTVSGFPFTIIGNHVGKVFQLNTGGSDAGSAIEFNAKTGRWNPYTKQGRKAKLQKAEFLCDVDPNISFDVEFFLDSDSTKYKTSTITTIAVQGADDKAWYSAFSGAVGFLHSLNITNNASANRPRIHAIRLWFKRAGRVK
;
A
#
# COMPACT_ATOMS: atom_id res chain seq x y z
N VAL A 1 11.21 -24.90 14.26
CA VAL A 1 11.21 -23.87 15.33
C VAL A 1 11.51 -24.54 16.68
N TRP A 2 12.33 -23.93 17.51
CA TRP A 2 12.75 -24.46 18.82
C TRP A 2 12.38 -23.47 19.94
N ARG A 3 12.03 -23.98 21.13
CA ARG A 3 11.93 -23.17 22.36
C ARG A 3 12.89 -23.70 23.41
N PHE A 4 13.33 -22.80 24.27
CA PHE A 4 14.10 -23.11 25.45
C PHE A 4 13.14 -23.17 26.64
N ALA A 5 12.90 -24.37 27.18
CA ALA A 5 11.94 -24.60 28.25
C ALA A 5 12.64 -24.90 29.57
N TRP A 6 12.10 -24.35 30.67
CA TRP A 6 12.57 -24.69 32.01
C TRP A 6 11.91 -25.99 32.47
N THR A 7 12.73 -26.99 32.80
CA THR A 7 12.28 -28.34 33.15
C THR A 7 12.00 -28.51 34.65
N GLY A 8 12.50 -27.59 35.48
CA GLY A 8 12.46 -27.71 36.94
C GLY A 8 13.47 -28.69 37.55
N ASP A 9 14.31 -29.34 36.74
CA ASP A 9 15.37 -30.22 37.23
C ASP A 9 16.64 -29.43 37.59
N SER A 10 17.21 -29.68 38.76
CA SER A 10 18.48 -29.09 39.19
C SER A 10 19.69 -29.51 38.35
N VAL A 11 19.64 -30.67 37.68
CA VAL A 11 20.75 -31.22 36.89
C VAL A 11 20.69 -30.77 35.43
N ASN A 12 19.49 -30.70 34.85
CA ASN A 12 19.28 -30.16 33.51
C ASN A 12 18.12 -29.15 33.51
N PRO A 13 18.34 -27.93 34.05
CA PRO A 13 17.27 -26.96 34.29
C PRO A 13 16.61 -26.46 33.01
N PHE A 14 17.26 -26.63 31.86
CA PHE A 14 16.72 -26.20 30.59
C PHE A 14 16.90 -27.25 29.52
N GLU A 15 15.89 -27.41 28.67
CA GLU A 15 15.99 -28.23 27.49
C GLU A 15 15.48 -27.50 26.24
N TRP A 16 16.05 -27.88 25.11
CA TRP A 16 15.58 -27.41 23.81
C TRP A 16 14.43 -28.30 23.34
N GLU A 17 13.22 -27.75 23.34
CA GLU A 17 12.05 -28.43 22.82
C GLU A 17 11.78 -28.01 21.38
N ARG A 18 11.59 -28.99 20.50
CA ARG A 18 11.20 -28.75 19.10
C ARG A 18 9.69 -28.48 19.03
N ILE A 19 9.31 -27.23 18.76
CA ILE A 19 7.89 -26.83 18.66
C ILE A 19 7.27 -27.27 17.33
N SER A 20 8.02 -27.13 16.23
CA SER A 20 7.58 -27.59 14.91
C SER A 20 8.76 -28.13 14.11
N GLY A 21 8.54 -29.28 13.49
CA GLY A 21 9.53 -29.96 12.66
C GLY A 21 9.28 -29.93 11.16
N GLN A 22 8.09 -29.54 10.74
CA GLN A 22 7.69 -29.48 9.33
C GLN A 22 7.83 -28.07 8.76
N ASP A 23 7.63 -27.04 9.60
CA ASP A 23 7.60 -25.66 9.18
C ASP A 23 8.77 -24.87 9.77
N GLY A 24 9.50 -24.17 8.90
CA GLY A 24 10.65 -23.34 9.22
C GLY A 24 10.71 -22.10 8.33
N ALA A 25 11.65 -21.21 8.63
CA ALA A 25 11.89 -20.03 7.81
C ALA A 25 12.78 -20.40 6.61
N ILE A 26 12.34 -20.08 5.39
CA ILE A 26 13.11 -20.32 4.17
C ILE A 26 14.04 -19.16 3.82
N ALA A 27 13.67 -17.94 4.23
CA ALA A 27 14.44 -16.74 3.96
C ALA A 27 15.05 -16.22 5.26
N GLN A 28 16.39 -16.21 5.33
CA GLN A 28 17.14 -15.86 6.55
C GLN A 28 16.83 -14.44 7.03
N MET A 29 16.57 -13.52 6.10
CA MET A 29 16.29 -12.11 6.38
C MET A 29 14.79 -11.80 6.46
N SER A 30 13.91 -12.81 6.61
CA SER A 30 12.46 -12.62 6.72
C SER A 30 11.91 -12.62 8.15
N VAL A 31 12.77 -12.75 9.16
CA VAL A 31 12.33 -12.82 10.54
C VAL A 31 12.04 -11.42 11.06
N THR A 32 10.77 -11.13 11.38
CA THR A 32 10.36 -9.88 12.03
C THR A 32 9.82 -10.16 13.42
N THR A 33 10.09 -9.28 14.38
CA THR A 33 9.62 -9.44 15.77
C THR A 33 8.88 -8.19 16.21
N ARG A 34 7.61 -8.34 16.59
CA ARG A 34 6.79 -7.26 17.16
C ARG A 34 5.80 -7.83 18.17
N ASN A 35 5.63 -7.17 19.32
CA ASN A 35 4.66 -7.54 20.37
C ASN A 35 4.73 -9.02 20.81
N ASN A 36 5.94 -9.52 21.11
CA ASN A 36 6.19 -10.92 21.50
C ASN A 36 5.81 -11.97 20.45
N ILE A 37 5.59 -11.56 19.20
CA ILE A 37 5.33 -12.45 18.08
C ILE A 37 6.49 -12.32 17.10
N GLN A 38 7.14 -13.44 16.82
CA GLN A 38 8.10 -13.58 15.73
C GLN A 38 7.37 -14.09 14.50
N ARG A 39 7.58 -13.45 13.36
CA ARG A 39 7.01 -13.85 12.08
C ARG A 39 8.13 -14.18 11.11
N ALA A 40 7.92 -15.17 10.26
CA ALA A 40 8.89 -15.52 9.22
C ALA A 40 8.17 -16.13 8.01
N ILE A 41 8.80 -15.97 6.85
CA ILE A 41 8.33 -16.60 5.62
C ILE A 41 8.69 -18.08 5.66
N GLY A 42 7.67 -18.95 5.62
CA GLY A 42 7.83 -20.39 5.47
C GLY A 42 7.69 -20.88 4.03
N PRO A 43 7.89 -22.18 3.78
CA PRO A 43 7.83 -22.77 2.43
C PRO A 43 6.43 -22.72 1.81
N THR A 44 5.38 -22.76 2.62
CA THR A 44 3.99 -22.83 2.16
C THR A 44 3.10 -21.73 2.73
N LYS A 45 3.51 -21.14 3.85
CA LYS A 45 2.73 -20.15 4.62
C LYS A 45 3.62 -19.16 5.34
N ILE A 46 3.06 -18.02 5.71
CA ILE A 46 3.71 -17.09 6.64
C ILE A 46 3.41 -17.53 8.06
N LEU A 47 4.48 -17.81 8.81
CA LEU A 47 4.40 -18.38 10.15
C LEU A 47 4.54 -17.27 11.18
N ALA A 48 3.78 -17.36 12.26
CA ALA A 48 3.99 -16.62 13.48
C ALA A 48 4.22 -17.54 14.67
N ASN A 49 5.08 -17.11 15.58
CA ASN A 49 5.43 -17.80 16.80
C ASN A 49 5.33 -16.82 17.98
N ASN A 50 4.59 -17.20 19.03
CA ASN A 50 4.51 -16.45 20.29
C ASN A 50 5.33 -17.09 21.43
N GLY A 51 6.22 -18.03 21.11
CA GLY A 51 7.04 -18.79 22.05
C GLY A 51 6.37 -20.07 22.57
N ASN A 52 5.05 -20.19 22.45
CA ASN A 52 4.31 -21.39 22.85
C ASN A 52 3.74 -22.16 21.65
N ILE A 53 3.15 -21.44 20.69
CA ILE A 53 2.47 -22.00 19.52
C ILE A 53 3.06 -21.36 18.26
N VAL A 54 3.28 -22.20 17.25
CA VAL A 54 3.58 -21.77 15.89
C VAL A 54 2.32 -21.98 15.06
N GLY A 55 1.86 -20.94 14.37
CA GLY A 55 0.68 -20.99 13.51
C GLY A 55 0.79 -20.06 12.31
N PRO A 56 -0.01 -20.30 11.25
CA PRO A 56 -0.05 -19.42 10.09
C PRO A 56 -0.75 -18.09 10.42
N ILE A 57 -0.32 -16.99 9.80
CA ILE A 57 -0.99 -15.67 9.91
C ILE A 57 -1.68 -15.23 8.62
N ASP A 58 -1.44 -15.96 7.54
CA ASP A 58 -1.96 -15.70 6.20
C ASP A 58 -3.37 -16.26 5.98
N GLU A 59 -4.11 -16.61 7.03
CA GLU A 59 -5.45 -17.20 6.93
C GLU A 59 -6.45 -16.33 6.14
N LYS A 60 -6.27 -15.00 6.18
CA LYS A 60 -7.10 -14.05 5.42
C LYS A 60 -6.74 -13.96 3.94
N VAL A 61 -5.52 -14.34 3.57
CA VAL A 61 -5.02 -14.34 2.19
C VAL A 61 -4.48 -15.73 1.88
N PRO A 62 -5.38 -16.72 1.73
CA PRO A 62 -4.97 -18.10 1.53
C PRO A 62 -4.11 -18.23 0.27
N ASP A 63 -3.13 -19.13 0.35
CA ASP A 63 -2.28 -19.58 -0.77
C ASP A 63 -1.36 -18.52 -1.40
N VAL A 64 -1.25 -17.32 -0.84
CA VAL A 64 -0.40 -16.25 -1.40
C VAL A 64 1.07 -16.69 -1.53
N VAL A 65 1.60 -17.42 -0.57
CA VAL A 65 2.99 -17.91 -0.57
C VAL A 65 3.21 -18.98 -1.64
N LEU A 66 2.18 -19.73 -2.02
CA LEU A 66 2.28 -20.75 -3.08
C LEU A 66 2.40 -20.12 -4.47
N GLU A 67 2.00 -18.86 -4.64
CA GLU A 67 2.19 -18.11 -5.89
C GLU A 67 3.62 -17.57 -6.06
N TRP A 68 4.44 -17.68 -5.02
CA TRP A 68 5.80 -17.16 -5.02
C TRP A 68 6.73 -18.10 -5.75
N ASN A 69 7.81 -17.55 -6.32
CA ASN A 69 8.85 -18.37 -6.91
C ASN A 69 9.69 -19.04 -5.81
N PRO A 70 9.65 -20.38 -5.65
CA PRO A 70 10.39 -21.06 -4.59
C PRO A 70 11.91 -20.87 -4.71
N ASP A 71 12.45 -20.78 -5.93
CA ASP A 71 13.88 -20.58 -6.17
C ASP A 71 14.39 -19.23 -5.69
N SER A 72 13.49 -18.24 -5.59
CA SER A 72 13.81 -16.87 -5.17
C SER A 72 13.54 -16.62 -3.70
N ALA A 73 12.90 -17.56 -3.01
CA ALA A 73 12.37 -17.30 -1.68
C ALA A 73 13.48 -17.09 -0.63
N ALA A 74 14.70 -17.58 -0.87
CA ALA A 74 15.85 -17.27 -0.03
C ALA A 74 16.24 -15.77 -0.05
N PHE A 75 15.91 -15.04 -1.13
CA PHE A 75 16.16 -13.61 -1.28
C PHE A 75 15.04 -12.72 -0.74
N SER A 76 13.99 -13.33 -0.19
CA SER A 76 12.92 -12.60 0.47
C SER A 76 13.41 -11.97 1.77
N VAL A 77 13.02 -10.72 1.98
CA VAL A 77 13.33 -9.93 3.17
C VAL A 77 12.01 -9.55 3.82
N SER A 78 12.03 -9.40 5.13
CA SER A 78 10.87 -8.87 5.85
C SER A 78 11.32 -7.88 6.88
N GLN A 79 10.54 -6.81 7.04
CA GLN A 79 10.84 -5.74 7.98
C GLN A 79 9.56 -5.16 8.55
N ASP A 80 9.63 -4.75 9.81
CA ASP A 80 8.59 -3.97 10.45
C ASP A 80 8.78 -2.48 10.12
N VAL A 81 7.80 -1.89 9.46
CA VAL A 81 7.76 -0.48 9.09
C VAL A 81 6.83 0.21 10.07
N GLU A 82 7.40 0.66 11.18
CA GLU A 82 6.64 1.26 12.28
C GLU A 82 5.93 2.55 11.87
N GLU A 83 6.56 3.34 10.99
CA GLU A 83 6.04 4.61 10.45
C GLU A 83 4.63 4.46 9.86
N GLU A 84 4.37 3.35 9.17
CA GLU A 84 3.11 3.07 8.47
C GLU A 84 2.26 1.99 9.15
N ARG A 85 2.72 1.51 10.31
CA ARG A 85 2.11 0.40 11.06
C ARG A 85 1.94 -0.88 10.22
N GLN A 86 2.97 -1.21 9.44
CA GLN A 86 2.93 -2.26 8.43
C GLN A 86 4.13 -3.19 8.53
N ILE A 87 3.92 -4.48 8.25
CA ILE A 87 5.00 -5.46 8.10
C ILE A 87 5.11 -5.83 6.62
N TYR A 88 6.31 -5.70 6.08
CA TYR A 88 6.60 -5.97 4.68
C TYR A 88 7.18 -7.39 4.55
N PHE A 89 6.68 -8.15 3.60
CA PHE A 89 7.19 -9.47 3.20
C PHE A 89 7.49 -9.42 1.70
N THR A 90 8.77 -9.39 1.32
CA THR A 90 9.13 -9.29 -0.10
C THR A 90 9.17 -10.67 -0.75
N TYR A 91 8.78 -10.74 -2.01
CA TYR A 91 8.81 -11.98 -2.77
C TYR A 91 8.95 -11.72 -4.28
N ALA A 92 9.41 -12.74 -5.00
CA ALA A 92 9.37 -12.77 -6.45
C ALA A 92 8.13 -13.58 -6.87
N ARG A 93 7.30 -13.02 -7.75
CA ARG A 93 6.20 -13.79 -8.37
C ARG A 93 6.76 -14.89 -9.29
N ALA A 94 5.99 -15.93 -9.55
CA ALA A 94 6.39 -16.99 -10.49
C ALA A 94 6.82 -16.45 -11.89
N ALA A 95 6.14 -15.40 -12.36
CA ALA A 95 6.37 -14.76 -13.66
C ALA A 95 7.50 -13.71 -13.67
N THR A 96 8.27 -13.52 -12.59
CA THR A 96 9.37 -12.56 -12.56
C THR A 96 10.45 -12.94 -13.57
N THR A 97 10.92 -11.97 -14.34
CA THR A 97 12.01 -12.14 -15.30
C THR A 97 13.33 -12.33 -14.55
N ALA A 98 14.15 -13.29 -14.99
CA ALA A 98 15.50 -13.44 -14.45
C ALA A 98 16.37 -12.21 -14.78
N ASN A 99 17.25 -11.84 -13.86
CA ASN A 99 18.25 -10.81 -14.09
C ASN A 99 19.42 -11.35 -14.92
N ALA A 100 20.38 -10.49 -15.24
CA ALA A 100 21.55 -10.85 -16.05
C ALA A 100 22.40 -11.98 -15.45
N ASP A 101 22.30 -12.20 -14.14
CA ASP A 101 22.95 -13.28 -13.40
C ASP A 101 22.15 -14.60 -13.38
N GLY A 102 20.98 -14.63 -14.01
CA GLY A 102 20.08 -15.78 -14.05
C GLY A 102 19.16 -15.91 -12.83
N ASN A 103 19.35 -15.08 -11.79
CA ASN A 103 18.54 -15.13 -10.58
C ASN A 103 17.29 -14.26 -10.71
N LYS A 104 16.20 -14.69 -10.08
CA LYS A 104 14.96 -13.92 -9.96
C LYS A 104 14.95 -13.26 -8.58
N TYR A 105 14.89 -11.93 -8.54
CA TYR A 105 14.84 -11.16 -7.30
C TYR A 105 13.41 -10.71 -6.98
N PRO A 106 13.12 -10.35 -5.72
CA PRO A 106 11.79 -9.87 -5.36
C PRO A 106 11.36 -8.64 -6.17
N ASP A 107 10.15 -8.69 -6.72
CA ASP A 107 9.49 -7.63 -7.50
C ASP A 107 8.15 -7.18 -6.87
N ARG A 108 7.79 -7.79 -5.75
CA ARG A 108 6.54 -7.57 -5.01
C ARG A 108 6.81 -7.56 -3.51
N ALA A 109 5.96 -6.84 -2.79
CA ALA A 109 5.90 -6.89 -1.34
C ALA A 109 4.45 -7.17 -0.90
N LEU A 110 4.25 -8.23 -0.13
CA LEU A 110 3.02 -8.47 0.59
C LEU A 110 3.11 -7.72 1.92
N ILE A 111 2.09 -6.93 2.23
CA ILE A 111 2.08 -6.04 3.37
C ILE A 111 0.95 -6.42 4.30
N HIS A 112 1.28 -6.53 5.58
CA HIS A 112 0.33 -6.75 6.66
C HIS A 112 0.22 -5.48 7.50
N ASN A 113 -0.92 -4.81 7.44
CA ASN A 113 -1.25 -3.76 8.41
C ASN A 113 -1.72 -4.46 9.69
N TYR A 114 -0.93 -4.34 10.75
CA TYR A 114 -1.18 -5.06 12.00
C TYR A 114 -2.24 -4.40 12.90
N GLU A 115 -2.63 -3.15 12.65
CA GLU A 115 -3.72 -2.50 13.38
C GLU A 115 -5.09 -2.90 12.83
N ASP A 116 -5.27 -2.74 11.51
CA ASP A 116 -6.54 -3.07 10.84
C ASP A 116 -6.65 -4.56 10.49
N ASN A 117 -5.55 -5.30 10.65
CA ASN A 117 -5.41 -6.69 10.26
C ASN A 117 -5.82 -6.91 8.79
N ASN A 118 -5.33 -6.04 7.91
CA ASN A 118 -5.59 -6.06 6.48
C ASN A 118 -4.30 -6.37 5.70
N TRP A 119 -4.46 -6.88 4.48
CA TRP A 119 -3.37 -7.29 3.61
C TRP A 119 -3.43 -6.55 2.29
N ALA A 120 -2.27 -6.16 1.77
CA ALA A 120 -2.13 -5.51 0.48
C ALA A 120 -0.89 -6.03 -0.24
N VAL A 121 -0.89 -6.00 -1.59
CA VAL A 121 0.27 -6.36 -2.40
C VAL A 121 0.76 -5.13 -3.14
N TYR A 122 2.01 -4.74 -2.91
CA TYR A 122 2.66 -3.62 -3.58
C TYR A 122 3.63 -4.11 -4.66
N SER A 123 3.76 -3.30 -5.71
CA SER A 123 4.71 -3.50 -6.82
C SER A 123 6.03 -2.80 -6.54
N HIS A 124 6.74 -3.19 -5.47
CA HIS A 124 8.04 -2.61 -5.14
C HIS A 124 9.16 -3.65 -5.32
N PRO A 125 10.20 -3.36 -6.13
CA PRO A 125 11.34 -4.24 -6.31
C PRO A 125 12.34 -4.12 -5.15
N ILE A 126 11.93 -4.61 -3.98
CA ILE A 126 12.70 -4.49 -2.74
C ILE A 126 13.59 -5.72 -2.55
N HIS A 127 14.91 -5.51 -2.56
CA HIS A 127 15.90 -6.57 -2.32
C HIS A 127 16.49 -6.53 -0.91
N SER A 128 16.63 -5.35 -0.31
CA SER A 128 17.09 -5.20 1.06
C SER A 128 16.28 -4.11 1.78
N MET A 129 16.13 -4.25 3.10
CA MET A 129 15.46 -3.27 3.95
C MET A 129 16.29 -3.06 5.21
N GLY A 130 16.23 -1.85 5.76
CA GLY A 130 16.86 -1.51 7.02
C GLY A 130 16.35 -0.20 7.57
N HIS A 131 16.88 0.22 8.71
CA HIS A 131 16.60 1.52 9.31
C HIS A 131 17.85 2.37 9.30
N SER A 132 17.67 3.67 9.10
CA SER A 132 18.68 4.69 9.30
C SER A 132 18.10 5.81 10.15
N PHE A 133 18.97 6.69 10.65
CA PHE A 133 18.61 7.84 11.46
C PHE A 133 19.23 9.10 10.84
N LEU A 134 18.58 10.24 11.04
CA LEU A 134 19.18 11.54 10.75
C LEU A 134 20.17 11.90 11.86
N GLU A 135 21.31 12.46 11.47
CA GLU A 135 22.38 12.84 12.41
C GLU A 135 22.04 14.16 13.13
N SER A 136 21.35 15.09 12.45
CA SER A 136 20.99 16.39 12.98
C SER A 136 19.51 16.72 12.76
N ASP A 137 18.93 17.45 13.70
CA ASP A 137 17.60 18.01 13.56
C ASP A 137 17.56 18.99 12.38
N VAL A 138 16.42 19.05 11.69
CA VAL A 138 16.12 20.17 10.81
C VAL A 138 15.91 21.39 11.69
N THR A 139 16.79 22.39 11.56
CA THR A 139 16.70 23.63 12.33
C THR A 139 15.84 24.66 11.59
N TRP A 140 15.54 25.77 12.26
CA TRP A 140 14.88 26.93 11.66
C TRP A 140 15.71 27.65 10.58
N ASP A 141 16.94 27.19 10.33
CA ASP A 141 17.90 27.78 9.37
C ASP A 141 17.78 27.05 8.02
N LEU A 142 16.65 27.29 7.34
CA LEU A 142 16.34 26.73 6.02
C LEU A 142 16.30 27.85 4.98
N ASP A 143 16.71 27.53 3.76
CA ASP A 143 16.66 28.45 2.62
C ASP A 143 15.22 28.66 2.08
N ASP A 144 14.26 27.84 2.51
CA ASP A 144 12.86 27.88 2.08
C ASP A 144 12.05 28.91 2.86
N ALA A 145 11.11 29.58 2.19
CA ALA A 145 10.17 30.49 2.85
C ALA A 145 9.20 29.71 3.76
N TRP A 146 8.78 30.32 4.86
CA TRP A 146 7.87 29.70 5.84
C TRP A 146 6.55 29.20 5.25
N GLU A 147 6.07 29.83 4.19
CA GLU A 147 4.86 29.45 3.46
C GLU A 147 5.06 28.26 2.51
N ASP A 148 6.31 27.96 2.16
CA ASP A 148 6.69 26.86 1.26
C ASP A 148 7.07 25.57 2.01
N ILE A 149 7.13 25.62 3.35
CA ILE A 149 7.42 24.44 4.18
C ILE A 149 6.20 23.52 4.21
N GLU A 150 6.27 22.42 3.45
CA GLU A 150 5.18 21.43 3.34
C GLU A 150 5.16 20.38 4.47
N PHE A 151 6.13 20.39 5.39
CA PHE A 151 6.22 19.42 6.48
C PHE A 151 5.93 20.03 7.85
N ALA A 152 5.43 19.22 8.78
CA ALA A 152 5.23 19.66 10.15
C ALA A 152 6.55 19.59 10.94
N TRP A 153 6.86 20.58 11.76
CA TRP A 153 8.08 20.62 12.60
C TRP A 153 8.19 19.47 13.61
N ASN A 154 7.08 18.79 13.88
CA ASN A 154 7.02 17.60 14.73
C ASN A 154 6.97 16.29 13.92
N ALA A 155 7.19 16.34 12.61
CA ALA A 155 7.25 15.14 11.80
C ALA A 155 8.49 14.32 12.21
N GLY A 156 8.32 13.01 12.41
CA GLY A 156 9.41 12.16 12.89
C GLY A 156 10.65 12.25 11.99
N ASN A 157 10.44 12.38 10.68
CA ASN A 157 11.52 12.52 9.69
C ASN A 157 12.29 13.86 9.74
N THR A 158 11.94 14.82 10.60
CA THR A 158 12.71 16.08 10.78
C THR A 158 13.49 16.10 12.09
N VAL A 159 13.30 15.08 12.93
CA VAL A 159 13.92 14.96 14.25
C VAL A 159 15.04 13.93 14.19
N SER A 160 16.22 14.32 14.64
CA SER A 160 17.40 13.49 14.82
C SER A 160 17.06 12.26 15.67
N GLY A 161 17.60 11.12 15.26
CA GLY A 161 17.39 9.85 15.95
C GLY A 161 16.02 9.19 15.73
N PHE A 162 15.07 9.80 15.02
CA PHE A 162 13.88 9.08 14.57
C PHE A 162 14.28 8.08 13.47
N PRO A 163 13.99 6.77 13.62
CA PRO A 163 14.33 5.78 12.62
C PRO A 163 13.42 5.96 11.40
N PHE A 164 14.00 6.03 10.22
CA PHE A 164 13.28 5.94 8.96
C PHE A 164 13.70 4.69 8.18
N THR A 165 12.77 4.14 7.41
CA THR A 165 12.99 2.91 6.66
C THR A 165 13.67 3.19 5.32
N ILE A 166 14.77 2.48 5.06
CA ILE A 166 15.50 2.51 3.81
C ILE A 166 15.37 1.18 3.07
N ILE A 167 15.29 1.27 1.75
CA ILE A 167 15.03 0.16 0.84
C ILE A 167 16.13 0.14 -0.22
N GLY A 168 16.75 -1.01 -0.43
CA GLY A 168 17.63 -1.26 -1.58
C GLY A 168 16.91 -2.07 -2.65
N ASN A 169 17.03 -1.66 -3.91
CA ASN A 169 16.58 -2.48 -5.04
C ASN A 169 17.69 -3.39 -5.59
N HIS A 170 17.32 -4.35 -6.44
CA HIS A 170 18.27 -5.27 -7.08
C HIS A 170 19.16 -4.59 -8.14
N VAL A 171 18.94 -3.31 -8.45
CA VAL A 171 19.72 -2.50 -9.42
C VAL A 171 20.76 -1.64 -8.69
N GLY A 172 20.88 -1.75 -7.36
CA GLY A 172 21.85 -1.00 -6.56
C GLY A 172 21.46 0.44 -6.23
N LYS A 173 20.18 0.80 -6.39
CA LYS A 173 19.63 2.07 -5.90
C LYS A 173 19.10 1.91 -4.48
N VAL A 174 19.32 2.94 -3.67
CA VAL A 174 18.77 3.05 -2.30
C VAL A 174 17.68 4.11 -2.30
N PHE A 175 16.56 3.79 -1.68
CA PHE A 175 15.39 4.65 -1.55
C PHE A 175 15.04 4.81 -0.09
N GLN A 176 14.57 6.00 0.27
CA GLN A 176 13.92 6.24 1.54
C GLN A 176 12.41 6.02 1.36
N LEU A 177 11.80 5.22 2.24
CA LEU A 177 10.36 4.98 2.19
C LEU A 177 9.60 6.27 2.57
N ASN A 178 8.39 6.42 2.04
CA ASN A 178 7.46 7.53 2.33
C ASN A 178 8.02 8.94 2.09
N THR A 179 9.05 9.06 1.24
CA THR A 179 9.73 10.34 0.98
C THR A 179 9.62 10.70 -0.50
N GLY A 180 9.14 11.92 -0.77
CA GLY A 180 9.01 12.45 -2.14
C GLY A 180 7.76 11.96 -2.91
N GLY A 181 7.42 12.68 -3.98
CA GLY A 181 6.22 12.45 -4.81
C GLY A 181 6.48 11.68 -6.11
N SER A 182 7.58 10.94 -6.21
CA SER A 182 7.99 10.23 -7.44
C SER A 182 8.65 8.89 -7.10
N ASP A 183 8.50 7.89 -7.98
CA ASP A 183 9.21 6.62 -7.90
C ASP A 183 10.50 6.70 -8.73
N ALA A 184 11.62 7.01 -8.07
CA ALA A 184 12.92 7.22 -8.72
C ALA A 184 12.90 8.26 -9.87
N GLY A 185 12.11 9.32 -9.73
CA GLY A 185 11.90 10.36 -10.75
C GLY A 185 10.76 10.07 -11.74
N SER A 186 10.15 8.88 -11.68
CA SER A 186 8.94 8.55 -12.45
C SER A 186 7.67 8.93 -11.70
N ALA A 187 6.58 9.18 -12.42
CA ALA A 187 5.28 9.44 -11.79
C ALA A 187 4.78 8.20 -11.05
N ILE A 188 4.22 8.40 -9.85
CA ILE A 188 3.50 7.34 -9.13
C ILE A 188 2.08 7.30 -9.70
N GLU A 189 1.82 6.33 -10.57
CA GLU A 189 0.50 6.15 -11.16
C GLU A 189 -0.50 5.66 -10.11
N PHE A 190 -1.59 6.41 -9.95
CA PHE A 190 -2.72 6.03 -9.11
C PHE A 190 -3.91 5.66 -10.00
N ASN A 191 -4.54 4.52 -9.69
CA ASN A 191 -5.76 4.06 -10.35
C ASN A 191 -6.71 3.46 -9.31
N ALA A 192 -7.86 4.10 -9.12
CA ALA A 192 -8.92 3.61 -8.24
C ALA A 192 -10.22 3.43 -9.01
N LYS A 193 -10.57 2.15 -9.24
CA LYS A 193 -11.82 1.77 -9.90
C LYS A 193 -12.92 1.51 -8.87
N THR A 194 -14.07 2.13 -9.07
CA THR A 194 -15.21 1.97 -8.17
C THR A 194 -16.05 0.74 -8.52
N GLY A 195 -16.91 0.35 -7.58
CA GLY A 195 -17.99 -0.58 -7.85
C GLY A 195 -18.98 -0.06 -8.90
N ARG A 196 -19.90 -0.94 -9.32
CA ARG A 196 -20.99 -0.62 -10.23
C ARG A 196 -22.22 -0.18 -9.44
N TRP A 197 -22.76 1.00 -9.75
CA TRP A 197 -23.83 1.60 -8.98
C TRP A 197 -25.07 1.89 -9.82
N ASN A 198 -26.23 1.54 -9.26
CA ASN A 198 -27.54 2.03 -9.67
C ASN A 198 -28.51 1.99 -8.48
N PRO A 199 -28.89 3.14 -7.90
CA PRO A 199 -29.82 3.20 -6.78
C PRO A 199 -31.24 2.71 -7.10
N TYR A 200 -31.59 2.62 -8.39
CA TYR A 200 -32.94 2.33 -8.88
C TYR A 200 -33.09 0.90 -9.45
N THR A 201 -32.10 0.03 -9.22
CA THR A 201 -32.15 -1.40 -9.62
C THR A 201 -33.42 -2.10 -9.14
N LYS A 202 -33.79 -1.92 -7.86
CA LYS A 202 -35.01 -2.50 -7.27
C LYS A 202 -36.31 -2.07 -7.96
N GLN A 203 -36.30 -0.95 -8.66
CA GLN A 203 -37.47 -0.42 -9.38
C GLN A 203 -37.50 -0.82 -10.85
N GLY A 204 -36.51 -1.61 -11.32
CA GLY A 204 -36.36 -1.92 -12.74
C GLY A 204 -36.14 -0.68 -13.60
N ARG A 205 -35.42 0.33 -13.08
CA ARG A 205 -35.13 1.58 -13.81
C ARG A 205 -33.64 1.77 -14.03
N LYS A 206 -33.31 2.39 -15.17
CA LYS A 206 -31.95 2.85 -15.45
C LYS A 206 -31.66 4.07 -14.58
N ALA A 207 -30.37 4.35 -14.37
CA ALA A 207 -29.93 5.55 -13.70
C ALA A 207 -29.29 6.51 -14.70
N LYS A 208 -29.61 7.79 -14.58
CA LYS A 208 -28.83 8.88 -15.16
C LYS A 208 -27.85 9.37 -14.12
N LEU A 209 -26.55 9.26 -14.37
CA LEU A 209 -25.54 9.93 -13.56
C LEU A 209 -25.39 11.34 -14.12
N GLN A 210 -25.77 12.36 -13.35
CA GLN A 210 -25.64 13.75 -13.81
C GLN A 210 -24.20 14.23 -13.64
N LYS A 211 -23.66 14.09 -12.44
CA LYS A 211 -22.29 14.48 -12.08
C LYS A 211 -21.77 13.67 -10.90
N ALA A 212 -20.46 13.61 -10.78
CA ALA A 212 -19.75 13.20 -9.57
C ALA A 212 -19.07 14.43 -8.98
N GLU A 213 -19.20 14.62 -7.67
CA GLU A 213 -18.52 15.68 -6.93
C GLU A 213 -17.46 15.09 -6.01
N PHE A 214 -16.32 15.76 -5.91
CA PHE A 214 -15.18 15.37 -5.10
C PHE A 214 -14.83 16.53 -4.17
N LEU A 215 -14.74 16.27 -2.87
CA LEU A 215 -14.22 17.22 -1.90
C LEU A 215 -12.70 17.04 -1.84
N CYS A 216 -11.96 18.03 -2.31
CA CYS A 216 -10.51 17.97 -2.38
C CYS A 216 -9.87 19.17 -1.68
N ASP A 217 -8.61 19.02 -1.28
CA ASP A 217 -7.77 20.16 -0.89
C ASP A 217 -7.60 21.11 -2.09
N VAL A 218 -7.53 22.41 -1.82
CA VAL A 218 -7.34 23.44 -2.84
C VAL A 218 -5.85 23.58 -3.15
N ASP A 219 -5.47 23.24 -4.37
CA ASP A 219 -4.13 23.46 -4.91
C ASP A 219 -4.21 23.59 -6.45
N PRO A 220 -3.82 24.74 -7.04
CA PRO A 220 -3.91 24.95 -8.49
C PRO A 220 -2.95 24.09 -9.32
N ASN A 221 -1.90 23.52 -8.71
CA ASN A 221 -0.91 22.68 -9.37
C ASN A 221 -1.30 21.20 -9.39
N ILE A 222 -2.35 20.83 -8.64
CA ILE A 222 -2.80 19.46 -8.48
C ILE A 222 -4.01 19.18 -9.38
N SER A 223 -4.02 17.99 -9.99
CA SER A 223 -5.13 17.55 -10.83
C SER A 223 -5.33 16.03 -10.81
N PHE A 224 -6.49 15.56 -11.25
CA PHE A 224 -6.72 14.13 -11.46
C PHE A 224 -7.82 13.91 -12.50
N ASP A 225 -7.79 12.74 -13.12
CA ASP A 225 -8.76 12.36 -14.14
C ASP A 225 -9.86 11.47 -13.55
N VAL A 226 -11.10 11.75 -13.96
CA VAL A 226 -12.27 10.95 -13.64
C VAL A 226 -12.81 10.35 -14.94
N GLU A 227 -12.65 9.05 -15.09
CA GLU A 227 -13.16 8.30 -16.23
C GLU A 227 -14.48 7.62 -15.86
N PHE A 228 -15.45 7.71 -16.75
CA PHE A 228 -16.78 7.17 -16.54
C PHE A 228 -17.05 5.98 -17.47
N PHE A 229 -17.65 4.93 -16.92
CA PHE A 229 -18.02 3.70 -17.62
C PHE A 229 -19.50 3.40 -17.45
N LEU A 230 -20.08 2.71 -18.44
CA LEU A 230 -21.47 2.25 -18.43
C LEU A 230 -21.54 0.74 -18.34
N ASP A 231 -22.49 0.25 -17.55
CA ASP A 231 -22.88 -1.15 -17.48
C ASP A 231 -21.71 -2.08 -17.15
N SER A 232 -21.38 -2.99 -18.05
CA SER A 232 -20.24 -3.91 -17.94
C SER A 232 -19.13 -3.62 -18.94
N ASP A 233 -19.18 -2.47 -19.61
CA ASP A 233 -18.21 -2.11 -20.64
C ASP A 233 -16.83 -1.80 -20.01
N SER A 234 -15.77 -2.21 -20.70
CA SER A 234 -14.39 -1.83 -20.41
C SER A 234 -14.03 -0.49 -21.06
N THR A 235 -14.86 0.02 -21.95
CA THR A 235 -14.64 1.27 -22.68
C THR A 235 -15.22 2.44 -21.89
N LYS A 236 -14.37 3.43 -21.59
CA LYS A 236 -14.80 4.68 -20.97
C LYS A 236 -15.62 5.49 -21.99
N TYR A 237 -16.77 6.02 -21.57
CA TYR A 237 -17.57 6.89 -22.44
C TYR A 237 -17.20 8.37 -22.29
N LYS A 238 -16.54 8.72 -21.17
CA LYS A 238 -16.10 10.09 -20.90
C LYS A 238 -14.94 10.12 -19.92
N THR A 239 -14.03 11.06 -20.12
CA THR A 239 -13.01 11.45 -19.14
C THR A 239 -13.20 12.92 -18.80
N SER A 240 -13.03 13.28 -17.53
CA SER A 240 -13.09 14.65 -17.03
C SER A 240 -11.90 14.89 -16.12
N THR A 241 -11.02 15.81 -16.50
CA THR A 241 -9.92 16.26 -15.66
C THR A 241 -10.45 17.28 -14.65
N ILE A 242 -10.11 17.10 -13.38
CA ILE A 242 -10.38 18.04 -12.30
C ILE A 242 -9.04 18.66 -11.90
N THR A 243 -8.96 19.99 -11.93
CA THR A 243 -7.87 20.76 -11.35
C THR A 243 -8.37 21.41 -10.08
N THR A 244 -7.64 21.28 -8.98
CA THR A 244 -8.06 21.74 -7.64
C THR A 244 -7.81 23.24 -7.42
N ILE A 245 -8.17 24.07 -8.40
CA ILE A 245 -8.01 25.54 -8.28
C ILE A 245 -8.86 26.14 -7.16
N ALA A 246 -8.44 27.27 -6.62
CA ALA A 246 -9.20 28.00 -5.60
C ALA A 246 -10.62 28.33 -6.08
N VAL A 247 -11.59 28.04 -5.21
CA VAL A 247 -13.00 28.36 -5.44
C VAL A 247 -13.38 29.49 -4.49
N GLN A 248 -14.12 30.48 -4.99
CA GLN A 248 -14.51 31.65 -4.21
C GLN A 248 -15.18 31.25 -2.88
N GLY A 249 -14.56 31.63 -1.75
CA GLY A 249 -15.07 31.36 -0.41
C GLY A 249 -14.64 30.02 0.21
N ALA A 250 -13.66 29.33 -0.37
CA ALA A 250 -13.05 28.14 0.19
C ALA A 250 -11.52 28.20 0.05
N ASP A 251 -10.82 28.40 1.17
CA ASP A 251 -9.37 28.57 1.17
C ASP A 251 -8.63 27.22 1.29
N ASP A 252 -9.20 26.24 2.00
CA ASP A 252 -8.52 24.95 2.25
C ASP A 252 -9.11 23.77 1.44
N LYS A 253 -10.44 23.66 1.35
CA LYS A 253 -11.13 22.52 0.73
C LYS A 253 -12.34 22.95 -0.08
N ALA A 254 -12.48 22.43 -1.30
CA ALA A 254 -13.60 22.76 -2.17
C ALA A 254 -14.20 21.53 -2.87
N TRP A 255 -15.47 21.67 -3.27
CA TRP A 255 -16.17 20.67 -4.07
C TRP A 255 -15.94 20.90 -5.56
N TYR A 256 -15.34 19.92 -6.23
CA TYR A 256 -15.13 19.92 -7.67
C TYR A 256 -16.08 18.95 -8.36
N SER A 257 -16.65 19.36 -9.49
CA SER A 257 -17.67 18.58 -10.21
C SER A 257 -17.13 18.02 -11.53
N ALA A 258 -17.21 16.71 -11.72
CA ALA A 258 -17.06 16.06 -13.02
C ALA A 258 -18.43 15.72 -13.61
N PHE A 259 -18.77 16.33 -14.75
CA PHE A 259 -20.06 16.11 -15.41
C PHE A 259 -20.04 14.79 -16.22
N SER A 260 -21.01 13.91 -15.96
CA SER A 260 -21.21 12.66 -16.68
C SER A 260 -22.28 12.82 -17.77
N GLY A 261 -23.55 12.97 -17.37
CA GLY A 261 -24.70 13.16 -18.25
C GLY A 261 -25.29 11.88 -18.86
N ALA A 262 -24.69 10.71 -18.65
CA ALA A 262 -25.08 9.46 -19.32
C ALA A 262 -26.20 8.70 -18.61
N VAL A 263 -26.92 7.87 -19.37
CA VAL A 263 -27.98 6.97 -18.88
C VAL A 263 -27.55 5.52 -19.10
N GLY A 264 -27.57 4.71 -18.04
CA GLY A 264 -27.13 3.31 -18.06
C GLY A 264 -27.87 2.45 -17.04
N PHE A 265 -27.76 1.14 -17.18
CA PHE A 265 -28.21 0.20 -16.16
C PHE A 265 -27.31 0.26 -14.92
N LEU A 266 -26.00 0.42 -15.11
CA LEU A 266 -25.02 0.63 -14.05
C LEU A 266 -24.03 1.72 -14.46
N HIS A 267 -23.45 2.40 -13.48
CA HIS A 267 -22.35 3.34 -13.67
C HIS A 267 -21.18 2.92 -12.81
N SER A 268 -19.97 3.07 -13.32
CA SER A 268 -18.74 2.99 -12.53
C SER A 268 -17.78 4.10 -12.92
N LEU A 269 -16.92 4.47 -11.97
CA LEU A 269 -15.90 5.50 -12.14
C LEU A 269 -14.52 4.86 -12.03
N ASN A 270 -13.56 5.45 -12.72
CA ASN A 270 -12.15 5.24 -12.48
C ASN A 270 -11.51 6.60 -12.18
N ILE A 271 -10.77 6.68 -11.09
CA ILE A 271 -10.02 7.89 -10.70
C ILE A 271 -8.56 7.60 -11.00
N THR A 272 -7.96 8.40 -11.86
CA THR A 272 -6.57 8.21 -12.28
C THR A 272 -5.74 9.45 -12.06
N ASN A 273 -4.49 9.27 -11.67
CA ASN A 273 -3.48 10.33 -11.63
C ASN A 273 -2.14 9.76 -12.08
N ASN A 274 -1.59 10.33 -13.15
CA ASN A 274 -0.36 9.87 -13.79
C ASN A 274 0.73 10.95 -13.81
N ALA A 275 0.54 12.08 -13.12
CA ALA A 275 1.52 13.16 -13.11
C ALA A 275 2.51 12.98 -11.94
N SER A 276 3.79 13.29 -12.18
CA SER A 276 4.83 13.25 -11.14
C SER A 276 4.63 14.40 -10.15
N ALA A 277 4.91 14.15 -8.87
CA ALA A 277 4.72 15.12 -7.78
C ALA A 277 3.29 15.67 -7.64
N ASN A 278 2.30 15.05 -8.29
CA ASN A 278 0.90 15.44 -8.19
C ASN A 278 0.20 14.59 -7.12
N ARG A 279 -0.23 15.20 -6.02
CA ARG A 279 -0.76 14.50 -4.84
C ARG A 279 -2.19 14.94 -4.49
N PRO A 280 -3.19 14.61 -5.32
CA PRO A 280 -4.59 14.98 -5.05
C PRO A 280 -5.09 14.30 -3.77
N ARG A 281 -5.52 15.12 -2.81
CA ARG A 281 -6.14 14.66 -1.56
C ARG A 281 -7.66 14.72 -1.68
N ILE A 282 -8.30 13.56 -1.80
CA ILE A 282 -9.76 13.41 -1.92
C ILE A 282 -10.33 12.98 -0.57
N HIS A 283 -11.17 13.83 0.03
CA HIS A 283 -11.78 13.58 1.35
C HIS A 283 -13.14 12.90 1.25
N ALA A 284 -13.92 13.22 0.20
CA ALA A 284 -15.26 12.68 0.02
C ALA A 284 -15.69 12.66 -1.44
N ILE A 285 -16.58 11.73 -1.78
CA ILE A 285 -17.17 11.61 -3.11
C ILE A 285 -18.70 11.63 -2.98
N ARG A 286 -19.37 12.41 -3.83
CA ARG A 286 -20.84 12.48 -3.92
C ARG A 286 -21.31 12.22 -5.35
N LEU A 287 -22.24 11.29 -5.51
CA LEU A 287 -22.76 10.88 -6.81
C LEU A 287 -24.20 11.34 -6.99
N TRP A 288 -24.48 12.04 -8.10
CA TRP A 288 -25.81 12.60 -8.36
C TRP A 288 -26.58 11.75 -9.38
N PHE A 289 -27.40 10.83 -8.86
CA PHE A 289 -28.23 9.93 -9.67
C PHE A 289 -29.67 10.40 -9.81
N LYS A 290 -30.19 10.38 -11.03
CA LYS A 290 -31.62 10.60 -11.34
C LYS A 290 -32.21 9.37 -12.02
N ARG A 291 -33.50 9.10 -11.79
CA ARG A 291 -34.24 8.01 -12.48
C ARG A 291 -34.27 8.27 -13.99
N ALA A 292 -34.04 7.24 -14.79
CA ALA A 292 -34.18 7.30 -16.24
C ALA A 292 -34.68 5.98 -16.83
N GLY A 293 -35.57 6.03 -17.82
CA GLY A 293 -36.04 4.86 -18.58
C GLY A 293 -36.59 3.67 -17.76
N ARG A 294 -36.94 2.59 -18.46
CA ARG A 294 -37.15 1.24 -17.89
C ARG A 294 -35.95 0.36 -18.25
N VAL A 295 -35.58 -0.54 -17.35
CA VAL A 295 -34.71 -1.69 -17.62
C VAL A 295 -35.54 -2.63 -18.49
N LYS A 296 -35.06 -2.92 -19.71
CA LYS A 296 -35.61 -4.00 -20.53
C LYS A 296 -34.97 -5.30 -20.10
#